data_AF-A0AAQ4CUP4-F1
#
_entry.id   AF-A0AAQ4CUP4-F1
#
_cell.length_a   1.000
_cell.length_b   1.000
_cell.length_c   1.000
_cell.angle_alpha   90.00
_cell.angle_beta   90.00
_cell.angle_gamma   90.00
#
_symmetry.space_group_name_H-M   'P 1'
#
loop_
_entity.id
_entity.type
_entity.pdbx_description
1 polymer ?
#
loop_
_entity_poly.entity_id
_entity_poly.type
_entity_poly.pdbx_seq_one_letter_code
_entity_poly.pdbx_strand_id
1 'polypeptide(L)'
;MKVIVVHEWEDSQKDAVNNFFNQLVSMARSKKLPKGMKLEKVSISQENKTAICEWDVDNMDLLVQAAKQFNISWKIKPFTPQVLYEHKGIF
;
A
#
# COMPACT_ATOMS: atom_id res chain seq x y z
N MET A 1 -4.86 -13.22 1.25
CA MET A 1 -5.96 -12.43 1.83
C MET A 1 -5.87 -10.99 1.35
N LYS A 2 -6.98 -10.41 0.89
CA LYS A 2 -6.99 -9.02 0.42
C LYS A 2 -6.97 -8.04 1.59
N VAL A 3 -6.07 -7.07 1.54
CA VAL A 3 -5.95 -5.99 2.52
C VAL A 3 -5.82 -4.67 1.79
N ILE A 4 -6.57 -3.66 2.23
CA ILE A 4 -6.41 -2.28 1.77
C ILE A 4 -5.63 -1.53 2.84
N VAL A 5 -4.60 -0.81 2.41
CA VAL A 5 -3.80 0.08 3.26
C VAL A 5 -3.93 1.49 2.73
N VAL A 6 -4.56 2.35 3.52
CA VAL A 6 -4.67 3.78 3.21
C VAL A 6 -3.55 4.53 3.91
N HIS A 7 -2.81 5.33 3.15
CA HIS A 7 -1.77 6.23 3.63
C HIS A 7 -2.25 7.67 3.49
N GLU A 8 -2.19 8.43 4.58
CA GLU A 8 -2.54 9.87 4.62
C GLU A 8 -1.35 10.63 5.19
N TRP A 9 -0.91 11.70 4.54
CA TRP A 9 0.29 12.46 4.94
C TRP A 9 0.09 13.98 4.92
N GLU A 10 1.01 14.68 5.55
CA GLU A 10 1.11 16.15 5.51
C GLU A 10 2.15 16.64 4.49
N ASP A 11 2.11 17.92 4.13
CA ASP A 11 3.04 18.48 3.13
C ASP A 11 4.52 18.32 3.53
N SER A 12 4.80 18.41 4.83
CA SER A 12 6.13 18.19 5.41
C SER A 12 6.69 16.78 5.16
N GLN A 13 5.82 15.80 4.85
CA GLN A 13 6.16 14.39 4.66
C GLN A 13 6.20 13.98 3.19
N LYS A 14 5.88 14.90 2.26
CA LYS A 14 5.71 14.63 0.83
C LYS A 14 6.91 13.90 0.21
N ASP A 15 8.13 14.34 0.49
CA ASP A 15 9.33 13.74 -0.09
C ASP A 15 9.57 12.33 0.43
N ALA A 16 9.36 12.10 1.73
CA ALA A 16 9.47 10.78 2.34
C ALA A 16 8.44 9.80 1.75
N VAL A 17 7.20 10.26 1.57
CA VAL A 17 6.11 9.48 0.96
C VAL A 17 6.42 9.15 -0.51
N ASN A 18 6.87 10.13 -1.29
CA ASN A 18 7.23 9.91 -2.69
C ASN A 18 8.36 8.89 -2.83
N ASN A 19 9.40 9.01 -2.00
CA ASN A 19 10.51 8.05 -1.98
C ASN A 19 10.03 6.65 -1.61
N PHE A 20 9.17 6.53 -0.60
CA PHE A 20 8.57 5.26 -0.20
C PHE A 20 7.79 4.62 -1.35
N PHE A 21 6.89 5.34 -2.01
CA PHE A 21 6.08 4.76 -3.09
C PHE A 21 6.91 4.40 -4.32
N ASN A 22 7.91 5.20 -4.66
CA ASN A 22 8.85 4.87 -5.74
C ASN A 22 9.61 3.57 -5.43
N GLN A 23 10.12 3.43 -4.20
CA GLN A 23 10.79 2.21 -3.76
C GLN A 23 9.83 1.01 -3.75
N LEU A 24 8.62 1.18 -3.23
CA LEU A 24 7.59 0.13 -3.17
C LEU A 24 7.24 -0.40 -4.55
N VAL A 25 6.95 0.49 -5.51
CA VAL A 25 6.63 0.11 -6.89
C VAL A 25 7.83 -0.56 -7.57
N SER A 26 9.05 -0.08 -7.32
CA SER A 26 10.27 -0.71 -7.82
C SER A 26 10.44 -2.13 -7.30
N MET A 27 10.23 -2.35 -5.99
CA MET A 27 10.28 -3.68 -5.38
C MET A 27 9.21 -4.62 -5.95
N ALA A 28 7.98 -4.13 -6.10
CA ALA A 28 6.88 -4.88 -6.69
C ALA A 28 7.18 -5.31 -8.13
N ARG A 29 7.62 -4.39 -8.99
CA ARG A 29 8.00 -4.68 -10.38
C ARG A 29 9.19 -5.64 -10.48
N SER A 30 10.14 -5.50 -9.57
CA SER A 30 11.34 -6.35 -9.52
C SER A 30 11.10 -7.72 -8.85
N LYS A 31 9.87 -8.04 -8.43
CA LYS A 31 9.52 -9.26 -7.68
C LYS A 31 10.37 -9.43 -6.39
N LYS A 32 10.74 -8.32 -5.75
CA LYS A 32 11.53 -8.26 -4.51
C LYS A 32 10.69 -8.00 -3.26
N LEU A 33 9.36 -8.09 -3.37
CA LEU A 33 8.50 -8.04 -2.21
C LEU A 33 8.74 -9.28 -1.32
N PRO A 34 8.57 -9.16 0.01
CA PRO A 34 8.66 -10.30 0.91
C PRO A 34 7.76 -11.46 0.46
N LYS A 35 8.18 -12.69 0.75
CA LYS A 35 7.38 -13.88 0.44
C LYS A 35 6.03 -13.79 1.17
N GLY A 36 4.96 -14.16 0.47
CA GLY A 36 3.60 -14.05 1.01
C GLY A 36 3.03 -12.64 0.93
N MET A 37 3.66 -11.71 0.18
CA MET A 37 3.11 -10.40 -0.13
C MET A 37 3.08 -10.14 -1.65
N LYS A 38 1.93 -9.72 -2.14
CA LYS A 38 1.73 -9.26 -3.51
C LYS A 38 1.02 -7.92 -3.49
N LEU A 39 1.66 -6.92 -4.08
CA LEU A 39 1.04 -5.62 -4.31
C LEU A 39 0.22 -5.70 -5.59
N GLU A 40 -1.11 -5.63 -5.48
CA GLU A 40 -2.01 -5.70 -6.63
C GLU A 40 -2.14 -4.33 -7.30
N LYS A 41 -2.28 -3.28 -6.50
CA LYS A 41 -2.50 -1.94 -7.01
C LYS A 41 -2.02 -0.87 -6.02
N VAL A 42 -1.53 0.23 -6.57
CA VAL A 42 -1.28 1.48 -5.84
C VAL A 42 -1.99 2.58 -6.60
N SER A 43 -2.84 3.32 -5.88
CA SER A 43 -3.47 4.54 -6.37
C SER A 43 -3.00 5.69 -5.50
N ILE A 44 -2.48 6.77 -6.09
CA ILE A 44 -1.96 7.92 -5.34
C ILE A 44 -2.61 9.21 -5.82
N SER A 45 -3.03 10.05 -4.88
CA SER A 45 -3.50 11.40 -5.11
C SER A 45 -2.63 12.37 -4.31
N GLN A 46 -1.77 13.10 -5.03
CA GLN A 46 -0.87 14.09 -4.42
C GLN A 46 -1.66 15.29 -3.88
N GLU A 47 -2.71 15.70 -4.58
CA GLU A 47 -3.62 16.79 -4.17
C GLU A 47 -4.32 16.48 -2.85
N ASN A 48 -4.88 15.27 -2.73
CA ASN A 48 -5.58 14.82 -1.51
C ASN A 48 -4.64 14.21 -0.46
N LYS A 49 -3.31 14.23 -0.70
CA LYS A 49 -2.27 13.68 0.19
C LYS A 49 -2.59 12.28 0.68
N THR A 50 -3.12 11.46 -0.23
CA THR A 50 -3.65 10.14 0.08
C THR A 50 -3.17 9.12 -0.94
N ALA A 51 -2.84 7.92 -0.47
CA ALA A 51 -2.57 6.77 -1.32
C ALA A 51 -3.29 5.54 -0.78
N ILE A 52 -3.72 4.69 -1.70
CA ILE A 52 -4.43 3.45 -1.42
C ILE A 52 -3.61 2.32 -2.04
N CYS A 53 -3.15 1.40 -1.19
CA CYS A 53 -2.49 0.19 -1.63
C CYS A 53 -3.41 -1.01 -1.42
N GLU A 54 -3.63 -1.76 -2.48
CA GLU A 54 -4.36 -3.02 -2.45
C GLU A 54 -3.35 -4.17 -2.47
N TRP A 55 -3.39 -4.97 -1.43
CA TRP A 55 -2.46 -6.06 -1.18
C TRP A 55 -3.18 -7.40 -1.17
N ASP A 56 -2.49 -8.42 -1.66
CA ASP A 56 -2.78 -9.83 -1.35
C ASP A 56 -1.63 -10.37 -0.50
N VAL A 57 -1.92 -10.68 0.76
CA VAL A 57 -0.91 -11.17 1.72
C VAL A 57 -1.33 -12.48 2.38
N ASP A 58 -0.40 -13.26 2.89
CA ASP A 58 -0.76 -14.49 3.61
C ASP A 58 -1.41 -14.18 4.98
N ASN A 59 -0.93 -13.14 5.66
CA ASN A 59 -1.47 -12.63 6.92
C ASN A 59 -1.17 -11.13 7.12
N MET A 60 -1.90 -10.49 8.02
CA MET A 60 -1.79 -9.04 8.26
C MET A 60 -0.48 -8.64 8.97
N ASP A 61 0.12 -9.54 9.76
CA ASP A 61 1.38 -9.25 10.48
C ASP A 61 2.54 -8.95 9.53
N LEU A 62 2.55 -9.54 8.33
CA LEU A 62 3.54 -9.23 7.30
C LEU A 62 3.53 -7.76 6.89
N LEU A 63 2.34 -7.16 6.76
CA LEU A 63 2.20 -5.73 6.43
C LEU A 63 2.69 -4.84 7.59
N VAL A 64 2.36 -5.21 8.82
CA VAL A 64 2.80 -4.47 10.02
C VAL A 64 4.31 -4.52 10.17
N GLN A 65 4.92 -5.69 9.96
CA GLN A 65 6.37 -5.85 9.99
C GLN A 65 7.06 -5.06 8.87
N ALA A 66 6.54 -5.13 7.65
CA ALA A 66 7.04 -4.33 6.54
C ALA A 66 6.95 -2.82 6.86
N ALA A 67 5.81 -2.34 7.35
CA ALA A 67 5.61 -0.93 7.69
C ALA A 67 6.63 -0.42 8.73
N LYS A 68 6.99 -1.26 9.73
CA LYS A 68 8.03 -0.92 10.71
C LYS A 68 9.41 -0.72 10.08
N GLN A 69 9.76 -1.48 9.03
CA GLN A 69 11.05 -1.34 8.35
C GLN A 69 11.17 -0.02 7.58
N PHE A 70 10.06 0.52 7.10
CA PHE A 70 10.04 1.76 6.32
C PHE A 70 10.01 3.04 7.18
N ASN A 71 10.08 2.91 8.51
CA ASN A 71 10.08 4.02 9.46
C ASN A 71 9.02 5.08 9.13
N ILE A 72 7.79 4.61 8.89
CA ILE A 72 6.71 5.46 8.38
C ILE A 72 6.30 6.48 9.46
N SER A 73 6.37 7.76 9.10
CA SER A 73 6.02 8.89 9.97
C SER A 73 4.62 9.45 9.74
N TRP A 74 3.92 8.98 8.71
CA TRP A 74 2.57 9.40 8.36
C TRP A 74 1.51 8.38 8.78
N LYS A 75 0.24 8.73 8.61
CA LYS A 75 -0.87 7.89 9.09
C LYS A 75 -1.12 6.75 8.12
N ILE A 76 -1.27 5.54 8.68
CA ILE A 76 -1.61 4.33 7.93
C ILE A 76 -2.87 3.70 8.53
N LYS A 77 -3.81 3.29 7.68
CA LYS A 77 -5.03 2.56 8.07
C LYS A 77 -5.14 1.26 7.26
N PRO A 78 -4.66 0.13 7.80
CA PRO A 78 -4.90 -1.18 7.19
C PRO A 78 -6.30 -1.70 7.55
N PHE A 79 -7.01 -2.28 6.60
CA PHE A 79 -8.25 -3.00 6.84
C PHE A 79 -8.51 -4.08 5.79
N THR A 80 -9.22 -5.13 6.18
CA THR A 80 -9.75 -6.11 5.24
C THR A 80 -11.05 -5.56 4.65
N PRO A 81 -11.12 -5.32 3.33
CA PRO A 81 -12.33 -4.78 2.73
C PRO A 81 -13.44 -5.84 2.70
N GLN A 82 -14.68 -5.40 2.98
CA GLN A 82 -15.86 -6.13 2.57
C GLN A 82 -16.28 -5.61 1.20
N VAL A 83 -16.11 -6.44 0.16
CA VAL A 83 -16.52 -6.08 -1.19
C VAL A 83 -18.03 -6.23 -1.31
N LEU A 84 -18.75 -5.12 -1.35
CA LEU A 84 -20.20 -5.10 -1.56
C LEU A 84 -20.57 -5.10 -3.05
N TYR A 85 -19.69 -4.55 -3.89
CA TYR A 85 -19.84 -4.50 -5.34
C TYR A 85 -18.46 -4.42 -6.01
N GLU A 86 -18.24 -5.23 -7.04
CA GLU A 86 -17.07 -5.16 -7.91
C GLU A 86 -17.55 -5.34 -9.35
N HIS A 87 -17.30 -4.34 -10.19
CA HIS A 87 -17.57 -4.49 -11.62
C HIS A 87 -16.54 -5.42 -12.22
N LYS A 88 -16.93 -6.67 -12.50
CA LYS A 88 -16.09 -7.61 -13.25
C LYS A 88 -16.04 -7.13 -14.70
N GLY A 89 -15.02 -6.34 -15.04
CA GLY A 89 -14.67 -6.10 -16.43
C GLY A 89 -14.30 -7.44 -17.08
N ILE A 90 -14.98 -7.79 -18.18
CA ILE A 90 -14.61 -8.94 -19.01
C ILE A 90 -13.34 -8.51 -19.78
N PHE A 91 -12.18 -8.94 -19.30
CA PHE A 91 -10.92 -8.96 -20.05
C PHE A 91 -10.15 -10.23 -19.72
#